data_AF-A0A4Q2QSJ1-F1
#
_entry.id   AF-A0A4Q2QSJ1-F1
#
_cell.length_a   1.000
_cell.length_b   1.000
_cell.length_c   1.000
_cell.angle_alpha   90.00
_cell.angle_beta   90.00
_cell.angle_gamma   90.00
#
_symmetry.space_group_name_H-M   'P 1'
#
loop_
_entity.id
_entity.type
_entity.pdbx_description
1 polymer ?
#
loop_
_entity_poly.entity_id
_entity_poly.type
_entity_poly.pdbx_seq_one_letter_code
_entity_poly.pdbx_strand_id
1 'polypeptide(L)'
;MAIIVLALVLSGCGVPTKSEVAQKSSKVEVKGERPTIHFLGQASYENDMNIVKDQLENAGYNVKMNIQPDYGSYRTQRQAGNYDIQIDDWMTVFGDPNYAMTALFSSTGSNSLLKDKHVDQLLNKASTQNEADVKQTYKQIEDEVVFDKA
;
A
#
# COMPACT_ATOMS: atom_id res chain seq x y z
N MET A 1 23.84 -29.33 -34.09
CA MET A 1 22.62 -28.75 -33.50
C MET A 1 22.59 -29.04 -32.00
N ALA A 2 23.51 -28.43 -31.23
CA ALA A 2 23.66 -28.71 -29.80
C ALA A 2 24.29 -27.53 -29.01
N ILE A 3 24.30 -26.32 -29.57
CA ILE A 3 24.96 -25.15 -28.95
C ILE A 3 23.94 -24.07 -28.51
N ILE A 4 22.65 -24.20 -28.86
CA ILE A 4 21.65 -23.15 -28.60
C ILE A 4 20.95 -23.31 -27.22
N VAL A 5 21.07 -24.46 -26.55
CA VAL A 5 20.35 -24.72 -25.28
C VAL A 5 21.07 -24.14 -24.05
N LEU A 6 22.35 -23.81 -24.14
CA LEU A 6 23.12 -23.33 -22.98
C LEU A 6 22.95 -21.81 -22.70
N ALA A 7 22.37 -21.05 -23.63
CA ALA A 7 22.22 -19.60 -23.50
C ALA A 7 20.99 -19.16 -22.69
N LEU A 8 20.04 -20.06 -22.40
CA LEU A 8 18.79 -19.74 -21.68
C LEU A 8 18.90 -19.86 -20.14
N VAL A 9 20.01 -20.38 -19.62
CA VAL A 9 20.21 -20.59 -18.17
C VAL A 9 20.85 -19.37 -17.49
N LEU A 10 21.48 -18.47 -18.26
CA LEU A 10 22.27 -17.36 -17.75
C LEU A 10 21.48 -16.06 -17.48
N SER A 11 20.23 -15.98 -17.91
CA SER A 11 19.34 -14.82 -17.67
C SER A 11 18.54 -14.92 -16.36
N GLY A 12 18.69 -16.01 -15.59
CA GLY A 12 17.97 -16.23 -14.33
C GLY A 12 18.69 -15.73 -13.06
N CYS A 13 19.96 -15.31 -13.14
CA CYS A 13 20.79 -15.01 -11.96
C CYS A 13 20.68 -13.57 -11.42
N GLY A 14 19.70 -12.79 -11.88
CA GLY A 14 19.51 -11.40 -11.45
C GLY A 14 18.42 -11.18 -10.39
N VAL A 15 17.60 -12.19 -10.11
CA VAL A 15 16.53 -12.08 -9.11
C VAL A 15 17.04 -12.70 -7.80
N PRO A 16 17.27 -11.91 -6.74
CA PRO A 16 17.76 -12.44 -5.48
C PRO A 16 16.80 -13.49 -4.94
N THR A 17 17.34 -14.66 -4.60
CA THR A 17 16.57 -15.75 -4.00
C THR A 17 16.15 -15.38 -2.57
N LYS A 18 15.05 -15.96 -2.05
CA LYS A 18 14.59 -15.70 -0.65
C LYS A 18 15.73 -15.87 0.37
N SER A 19 16.65 -16.79 0.12
CA SER A 19 17.81 -17.07 0.95
C SER A 19 18.86 -15.95 0.95
N GLU A 20 19.06 -15.25 -0.19
CA GLU A 20 19.98 -14.11 -0.29
C GLU A 20 19.41 -12.83 0.32
N VAL A 21 18.08 -12.64 0.25
CA VAL A 21 17.39 -11.52 0.92
C VAL A 21 17.45 -11.68 2.44
N ALA A 22 17.31 -12.92 2.95
CA ALA A 22 17.40 -13.20 4.38
C ALA A 22 18.79 -12.92 4.99
N GLN A 23 19.86 -12.94 4.19
CA GLN A 23 21.23 -12.68 4.65
C GLN A 23 21.67 -11.21 4.57
N LYS A 24 20.85 -10.32 4.01
CA LYS A 24 21.15 -8.88 3.85
C LYS A 24 20.26 -7.96 4.70
N SER A 25 19.70 -8.43 5.81
CA SER A 25 19.07 -7.53 6.80
C SER A 25 20.14 -6.82 7.62
N SER A 26 20.85 -5.87 7.02
CA SER A 26 21.70 -4.94 7.74
C SER A 26 20.82 -4.04 8.59
N LYS A 27 20.57 -4.47 9.83
CA LYS A 27 19.80 -3.70 10.82
C LYS A 27 20.43 -2.32 10.97
N VAL A 28 19.63 -1.28 10.79
CA VAL A 28 20.10 0.11 10.89
C VAL A 28 20.53 0.39 12.33
N GLU A 29 21.78 0.84 12.50
CA GLU A 29 22.27 1.31 13.79
C GLU A 29 21.74 2.72 14.03
N VAL A 30 20.80 2.83 14.97
CA VAL A 30 20.19 4.12 15.36
C VAL A 30 20.93 4.68 16.56
N LYS A 31 21.44 5.90 16.46
CA LYS A 31 21.98 6.66 17.59
C LYS A 31 20.83 7.36 18.32
N GLY A 32 20.60 7.00 19.58
CA GLY A 32 19.51 7.56 20.40
C GLY A 32 18.27 6.67 20.46
N GLU A 33 17.15 7.22 20.89
CA GLU A 33 15.88 6.50 21.00
C GLU A 33 15.25 6.29 19.61
N ARG A 34 14.74 5.08 19.37
CA ARG A 34 14.06 4.76 18.12
C ARG A 34 12.66 5.39 18.09
N PRO A 35 12.28 6.08 17.00
CA PRO A 35 10.89 6.54 16.82
C PRO A 35 9.92 5.36 16.86
N THR A 36 8.74 5.58 17.43
CA THR A 36 7.69 4.55 17.55
C THR A 36 6.63 4.75 16.47
N ILE A 37 6.26 3.67 15.78
CA ILE A 37 5.14 3.60 14.83
C ILE A 37 4.02 2.77 15.47
N HIS A 38 2.81 3.33 15.53
CA HIS A 38 1.58 2.63 15.90
C HIS A 38 0.94 2.05 14.65
N PHE A 39 0.91 0.72 14.56
CA PHE A 39 0.46 0.00 13.37
C PHE A 39 -0.89 -0.67 13.61
N LEU A 40 -1.94 -0.12 13.02
CA LEU A 40 -3.31 -0.61 13.12
C LEU A 40 -3.62 -1.67 12.06
N GLY A 41 -4.37 -2.71 12.44
CA GLY A 41 -4.90 -3.69 11.51
C GLY A 41 -5.88 -4.65 12.15
N GLN A 42 -6.33 -5.64 11.38
CA GLN A 42 -7.21 -6.70 11.85
C GLN A 42 -6.43 -8.00 12.08
N ALA A 43 -6.96 -8.89 12.93
CA ALA A 43 -6.39 -10.21 13.17
C ALA A 43 -6.17 -11.04 11.89
N SER A 44 -7.01 -10.84 10.86
CA SER A 44 -6.84 -11.48 9.55
C SER A 44 -5.53 -11.12 8.83
N TYR A 45 -4.91 -9.99 9.18
CA TYR A 45 -3.67 -9.48 8.60
C TYR A 45 -2.45 -9.67 9.51
N GLU A 46 -2.58 -10.33 10.66
CA GLU A 46 -1.51 -10.42 11.66
C GLU A 46 -0.18 -10.93 11.09
N ASN A 47 -0.22 -11.94 10.22
CA ASN A 47 0.98 -12.47 9.57
C ASN A 47 1.68 -11.40 8.71
N ASP A 48 0.94 -10.68 7.87
CA ASP A 48 1.49 -9.63 7.01
C ASP A 48 1.99 -8.45 7.83
N MET A 49 1.26 -8.09 8.88
CA MET A 49 1.67 -7.02 9.80
C MET A 49 2.97 -7.38 10.54
N ASN A 50 3.17 -8.65 10.93
CA ASN A 50 4.42 -9.10 11.56
C ASN A 50 5.61 -8.99 10.59
N ILE A 51 5.41 -9.28 9.30
CA ILE A 51 6.46 -9.10 8.28
C ILE A 51 6.84 -7.62 8.15
N VAL A 52 5.85 -6.73 8.06
CA VAL A 52 6.08 -5.28 7.98
C VAL A 52 6.72 -4.75 9.27
N LYS A 53 6.28 -5.23 10.43
CA LYS A 53 6.89 -4.91 11.73
C LYS A 53 8.38 -5.25 11.72
N ASP A 54 8.76 -6.44 11.30
CA ASP A 54 10.16 -6.86 11.26
C ASP A 54 10.99 -5.98 10.31
N GLN A 55 10.42 -5.60 9.16
CA GLN A 55 11.06 -4.67 8.22
C GLN A 55 11.27 -3.28 8.84
N LEU A 56 10.26 -2.73 9.53
CA LEU A 56 10.34 -1.44 10.20
C LEU A 56 11.31 -1.46 11.39
N GLU A 57 11.33 -2.53 12.19
CA GLU A 57 12.29 -2.68 13.29
C GLU A 57 13.73 -2.83 12.80
N ASN A 58 13.92 -3.51 11.66
CA ASN A 58 15.22 -3.55 10.98
C ASN A 58 15.63 -2.19 10.42
N ALA A 59 14.67 -1.36 10.00
CA ALA A 59 14.89 0.01 9.57
C ALA A 59 15.11 1.00 10.73
N GLY A 60 15.05 0.55 11.99
CA GLY A 60 15.38 1.37 13.16
C GLY A 60 14.17 2.00 13.87
N TYR A 61 12.95 1.54 13.60
CA TYR A 61 11.75 1.95 14.33
C TYR A 61 11.45 1.00 15.49
N ASN A 62 10.69 1.48 16.47
CA ASN A 62 9.92 0.62 17.36
C ASN A 62 8.51 0.49 16.78
N VAL A 63 7.92 -0.70 16.79
CA VAL A 63 6.56 -0.89 16.27
C VAL A 63 5.63 -1.35 17.39
N LYS A 64 4.56 -0.59 17.62
CA LYS A 64 3.45 -0.97 18.50
C LYS A 64 2.28 -1.45 17.66
N MET A 65 2.05 -2.75 17.70
CA MET A 65 0.94 -3.39 16.99
C MET A 65 -0.38 -3.09 17.69
N ASN A 66 -1.37 -2.65 16.92
CA ASN A 66 -2.74 -2.42 17.36
C ASN A 66 -3.66 -3.33 16.52
N ILE A 67 -3.73 -4.60 16.90
CA ILE A 67 -4.52 -5.61 16.17
C ILE A 67 -5.93 -5.65 16.76
N GLN A 68 -6.92 -5.38 15.91
CA GLN A 68 -8.33 -5.41 16.28
C GLN A 68 -8.94 -6.78 15.92
N PRO A 69 -9.88 -7.29 16.75
CA PRO A 69 -10.41 -8.64 16.58
C PRO A 69 -11.31 -8.80 15.35
N ASP A 70 -11.89 -7.70 14.87
CA ASP A 70 -12.86 -7.69 13.76
C ASP A 70 -12.84 -6.36 13.00
N TYR A 71 -13.57 -6.32 11.87
CA TYR A 71 -13.63 -5.14 10.99
C TYR A 71 -14.26 -3.92 11.65
N GLY A 72 -15.32 -4.08 12.45
CA GLY A 72 -15.99 -2.98 13.11
C GLY A 72 -15.10 -2.30 14.16
N SER A 73 -14.40 -3.12 14.95
CA SER A 73 -13.41 -2.65 15.92
C SER A 73 -12.25 -1.92 15.23
N TYR A 74 -11.72 -2.47 14.13
CA TYR A 74 -10.74 -1.81 13.27
C TYR A 74 -11.20 -0.45 12.75
N ARG A 75 -12.40 -0.39 12.15
CA ARG A 75 -12.97 0.85 11.61
C ARG A 75 -13.16 1.91 12.68
N THR A 76 -13.50 1.52 13.91
CA THR A 76 -13.62 2.45 15.05
C THR A 76 -12.27 3.07 15.41
N GLN A 77 -11.20 2.27 15.53
CA GLN A 77 -9.86 2.78 15.81
C GLN A 77 -9.32 3.67 14.69
N ARG A 78 -9.59 3.29 13.44
CA ARG A 78 -9.24 4.07 12.27
C ARG A 78 -9.95 5.43 12.25
N GLN A 79 -11.26 5.47 12.53
CA GLN A 79 -11.99 6.73 12.62
C GLN A 79 -11.51 7.63 13.76
N ALA A 80 -11.04 7.03 14.86
CA ALA A 80 -10.47 7.78 15.98
C ALA A 80 -9.08 8.38 15.66
N GLY A 81 -8.41 7.95 14.59
CA GLY A 81 -7.08 8.44 14.21
C GLY A 81 -5.95 7.97 15.14
N ASN A 82 -6.16 6.89 15.90
CA ASN A 82 -5.21 6.38 16.89
C ASN A 82 -4.15 5.45 16.27
N TYR A 83 -3.51 5.88 15.18
CA TYR A 83 -2.52 5.09 14.45
C TYR A 83 -1.62 5.99 13.60
N ASP A 84 -0.42 5.51 13.28
CA ASP A 84 0.50 6.17 12.34
C ASP A 84 0.39 5.53 10.95
N ILE A 85 0.30 4.19 10.91
CA ILE A 85 0.08 3.41 9.69
C ILE A 85 -1.02 2.37 9.93
N GLN A 86 -1.68 1.95 8.85
CA GLN A 86 -2.68 0.89 8.89
C GLN A 86 -2.50 -0.06 7.71
N ILE A 87 -2.97 -1.29 7.87
CA ILE A 87 -3.21 -2.21 6.75
C ILE A 87 -4.71 -2.23 6.45
N ASP A 88 -5.05 -1.94 5.20
CA ASP A 88 -6.42 -1.91 4.68
C ASP A 88 -6.44 -2.63 3.34
N ASP A 89 -7.58 -3.21 2.98
CA ASP A 89 -7.80 -3.81 1.68
C ASP A 89 -9.04 -3.22 1.01
N TRP A 90 -9.13 -3.40 -0.31
CA TRP A 90 -10.30 -3.04 -1.08
C TRP A 90 -10.56 -4.06 -2.18
N MET A 91 -11.80 -4.55 -2.23
CA MET A 91 -12.26 -5.41 -3.30
C MET A 91 -13.20 -4.63 -4.22
N THR A 92 -12.77 -4.42 -5.46
CA THR A 92 -13.60 -3.82 -6.50
C THR A 92 -14.64 -4.84 -6.99
N VAL A 93 -15.90 -4.66 -6.60
CA VAL A 93 -17.00 -5.60 -6.86
C VAL A 93 -17.64 -5.44 -8.25
N PHE A 94 -17.44 -4.29 -8.90
CA PHE A 94 -17.88 -4.01 -10.26
C PHE A 94 -16.67 -3.58 -11.09
N GLY A 95 -16.56 -4.00 -12.36
CA GLY A 95 -15.48 -3.61 -13.26
C GLY A 95 -15.45 -2.12 -13.66
N ASP A 96 -16.07 -1.26 -12.84
CA ASP A 96 -16.08 0.19 -12.98
C ASP A 96 -15.02 0.81 -12.05
N PRO A 97 -13.93 1.38 -12.59
CA PRO A 97 -12.91 2.05 -11.79
C PRO A 97 -13.46 3.26 -11.02
N ASN A 98 -14.53 3.91 -11.48
CA ASN A 98 -15.10 5.08 -10.80
C ASN A 98 -15.57 4.74 -9.39
N TYR A 99 -16.18 3.56 -9.22
CA TYR A 99 -16.64 3.06 -7.93
C TYR A 99 -15.49 2.96 -6.92
N ALA A 100 -14.42 2.26 -7.29
CA ALA A 100 -13.28 2.04 -6.40
C ALA A 100 -12.53 3.34 -6.13
N MET A 101 -12.21 4.10 -7.17
CA MET A 101 -11.40 5.32 -7.06
C MET A 101 -12.12 6.40 -6.24
N THR A 102 -13.43 6.55 -6.40
CA THR A 102 -14.21 7.51 -5.60
C THR A 102 -14.28 7.11 -4.13
N ALA A 103 -14.49 5.83 -3.84
CA ALA A 103 -14.57 5.35 -2.45
C ALA A 103 -13.23 5.51 -1.70
N LEU A 104 -12.11 5.27 -2.40
CA LEU A 104 -10.76 5.29 -1.84
C LEU A 104 -10.11 6.68 -1.80
N PHE A 105 -10.38 7.56 -2.76
CA PHE A 105 -9.59 8.78 -2.95
C PHE A 105 -10.39 10.09 -2.98
N SER A 106 -11.72 10.04 -3.07
CA SER A 106 -12.51 11.28 -2.92
C SER A 106 -12.48 11.78 -1.47
N SER A 107 -12.48 13.10 -1.29
CA SER A 107 -12.63 13.73 0.02
C SER A 107 -13.89 13.29 0.78
N THR A 108 -14.93 12.82 0.08
CA THR A 108 -16.16 12.28 0.68
C THR A 108 -16.27 10.75 0.54
N GLY A 109 -15.21 10.08 0.08
CA GLY A 109 -15.17 8.64 -0.09
C GLY A 109 -15.32 7.90 1.24
N SER A 110 -16.10 6.82 1.24
CA SER A 110 -16.39 6.01 2.43
C SER A 110 -15.16 5.32 3.03
N ASN A 111 -14.10 5.18 2.23
CA ASN A 111 -12.85 4.59 2.65
C ASN A 111 -11.65 5.54 2.55
N SER A 112 -11.85 6.80 2.18
CA SER A 112 -10.75 7.71 1.90
C SER A 112 -10.12 8.34 3.14
N LEU A 113 -8.78 8.34 3.17
CA LEU A 113 -7.97 9.14 4.09
C LEU A 113 -7.50 10.46 3.45
N LEU A 114 -7.75 10.65 2.14
CA LEU A 114 -7.35 11.84 1.40
C LEU A 114 -8.42 12.93 1.49
N LYS A 115 -7.98 14.19 1.48
CA LYS A 115 -8.81 15.39 1.38
C LYS A 115 -8.17 16.36 0.40
N ASP A 116 -8.30 16.08 -0.89
CA ASP A 116 -7.65 16.85 -1.95
C ASP A 116 -8.65 17.27 -3.03
N LYS A 117 -8.81 18.60 -3.21
CA LYS A 117 -9.76 19.18 -4.16
C LYS A 117 -9.37 18.91 -5.61
N HIS A 118 -8.08 18.79 -5.92
CA HIS A 118 -7.64 18.49 -7.28
C HIS A 118 -7.98 17.04 -7.64
N VAL A 119 -7.72 16.11 -6.73
CA VAL A 119 -8.13 14.70 -6.90
C VAL A 119 -9.65 14.59 -7.03
N ASP A 120 -10.43 15.31 -6.22
CA ASP A 120 -11.89 15.36 -6.38
C ASP A 120 -12.33 15.88 -7.77
N GLN A 121 -11.64 16.89 -8.31
CA GLN A 121 -11.94 17.41 -9.65
C GLN A 121 -11.63 16.38 -10.74
N LEU A 122 -10.51 15.66 -10.62
CA LEU A 122 -10.15 14.61 -11.57
C LEU A 122 -11.14 13.43 -11.51
N LEU A 123 -11.57 13.01 -10.31
CA LEU A 123 -12.59 11.98 -10.13
C LEU A 123 -13.93 12.39 -10.75
N ASN A 124 -14.38 13.62 -10.49
CA ASN A 124 -15.59 14.15 -11.10
C ASN A 124 -15.49 14.18 -12.63
N LYS A 125 -14.34 14.59 -13.17
CA LYS A 125 -14.09 14.58 -14.60
C LYS A 125 -14.18 13.16 -15.17
N ALA A 126 -13.47 12.20 -14.57
CA ALA A 126 -13.48 10.80 -14.99
C ALA A 126 -14.89 10.20 -15.01
N SER A 127 -15.75 10.56 -14.04
CA SER A 127 -17.12 10.07 -13.95
C SER A 127 -18.04 10.50 -15.10
N THR A 128 -17.64 11.51 -15.88
CA THR A 128 -18.44 12.09 -16.98
C THR A 128 -17.83 11.83 -18.36
N GLN A 129 -16.65 11.22 -18.44
CA GLN A 129 -15.93 11.01 -19.69
C GLN A 129 -16.36 9.72 -20.40
N ASN A 130 -16.16 9.70 -21.71
CA ASN A 130 -16.25 8.49 -22.51
C ASN A 130 -15.00 7.60 -22.31
N GLU A 131 -15.06 6.36 -22.79
CA GLU A 131 -13.97 5.39 -22.63
C GLU A 131 -12.61 5.82 -23.22
N ALA A 132 -12.61 6.64 -24.29
CA ALA A 132 -11.38 7.05 -24.95
C ALA A 132 -10.57 8.02 -24.08
N ASP A 133 -11.26 8.91 -23.36
CA ASP A 133 -10.62 9.95 -22.56
C ASP A 133 -10.40 9.53 -21.10
N VAL A 134 -11.24 8.64 -20.57
CA VAL A 134 -11.27 8.32 -19.13
C VAL A 134 -9.99 7.64 -18.64
N LYS A 135 -9.34 6.83 -19.49
CA LYS A 135 -8.10 6.12 -19.13
C LYS A 135 -6.97 7.08 -18.78
N GLN A 136 -6.83 8.17 -19.52
CA GLN A 136 -5.81 9.17 -19.24
C GLN A 136 -6.09 9.92 -17.95
N THR A 137 -7.36 10.21 -17.64
CA THR A 137 -7.74 10.85 -16.38
C THR A 137 -7.50 9.92 -15.19
N TYR A 138 -7.80 8.63 -15.28
CA TYR A 138 -7.46 7.67 -14.21
C TYR A 138 -5.96 7.54 -14.01
N LYS A 139 -5.17 7.55 -15.09
CA LYS A 139 -3.72 7.60 -14.95
C LYS A 139 -3.26 8.87 -14.21
N GLN A 140 -3.84 10.03 -14.49
CA GLN A 140 -3.52 11.26 -13.76
C GLN A 140 -3.88 11.15 -12.28
N ILE A 141 -5.03 10.55 -11.95
CA ILE A 141 -5.43 10.30 -10.56
C ILE A 141 -4.42 9.38 -9.87
N GLU A 142 -4.01 8.28 -10.51
CA GLU A 142 -3.01 7.36 -9.96
C GLU A 142 -1.67 8.06 -9.72
N ASP A 143 -1.19 8.85 -10.69
CA ASP A 143 0.07 9.57 -10.57
C ASP A 143 0.01 10.58 -9.40
N GLU A 144 -1.05 11.37 -9.29
CA GLU A 144 -1.26 12.34 -8.20
C GLU A 144 -1.32 11.64 -6.83
N VAL A 145 -2.12 10.57 -6.71
CA VAL A 145 -2.31 9.86 -5.44
C VAL A 145 -1.03 9.16 -4.99
N VAL A 146 -0.30 8.52 -5.90
CA VAL A 146 0.84 7.66 -5.57
C VAL A 146 2.15 8.45 -5.41
N PHE A 147 2.36 9.49 -6.20
CA PHE A 147 3.65 10.20 -6.20
C PHE A 147 3.60 11.54 -5.49
N ASP A 148 2.45 12.24 -5.52
CA ASP A 148 2.36 13.60 -4.97
C ASP A 148 1.66 13.65 -3.59
N LYS A 149 0.90 12.62 -3.24
CA LYS A 149 0.10 12.57 -1.99
C LYS A 149 0.42 11.41 -1.05
N ALA A 150 1.20 10.43 -1.50
CA ALA A 150 1.59 9.26 -0.69
C ALA A 150 2.76 9.56 0.26
#